data_AF-A0A8C5WT53-F1
#
_entry.id   AF-A0A8C5WT53-F1
#
_cell.length_a   1.000
_cell.length_b   1.000
_cell.length_c   1.000
_cell.angle_alpha   90.00
_cell.angle_beta   90.00
_cell.angle_gamma   90.00
#
_symmetry.space_group_name_H-M   'P 1'
#
loop_
_entity.id
_entity.type
_entity.pdbx_description
1 polymer ?
#
loop_
_entity_poly.entity_id
_entity_poly.type
_entity_poly.pdbx_seq_one_letter_code
_entity_poly.pdbx_strand_id
1 'polypeptide(L)'
;MGRRGSFLDEAWGEQRREERQQSRKRRRWPFPSKGTLSLCALQGDPSMAASRVAGSESEDLEQRIHHINNESLESTRRMLQLVDESKDAGIRTLVMLDDQGEQLDRIEDGLDQIIQDMKEAEKNLSDMAKCCGLFVCPCAKLKNMKAMEASKAASGNAQDVVAQQPIMMTAGTQMMMSGPFIQRIMKDDVEEELEQNLTQVDSMLSNLRSMAVDMSNEIDVQSKQVENIKEKAIANVISINEANNQTTKMLKKA
;
A
#
# COMPACT_ATOMS: atom_id res chain seq x y z
N MET A 1 -25.55 -22.98 -14.00
CA MET A 1 -24.23 -22.31 -13.94
C MET A 1 -23.38 -22.81 -15.09
N GLY A 2 -22.62 -21.94 -15.77
CA GLY A 2 -21.69 -22.31 -16.84
C GLY A 2 -22.15 -21.86 -18.23
N ARG A 3 -21.78 -20.62 -18.62
CA ARG A 3 -21.63 -20.12 -20.01
C ARG A 3 -21.27 -18.63 -20.07
N ARG A 4 -20.33 -18.17 -19.23
CA ARG A 4 -19.79 -16.80 -19.33
C ARG A 4 -18.25 -16.70 -19.38
N GLY A 5 -17.54 -17.82 -19.23
CA GLY A 5 -16.07 -17.86 -19.31
C GLY A 5 -15.50 -18.09 -20.71
N SER A 6 -16.30 -18.51 -21.70
CA SER A 6 -15.79 -18.91 -23.02
C SER A 6 -15.62 -17.76 -24.02
N PHE A 7 -16.27 -16.62 -23.80
CA PHE A 7 -16.27 -15.52 -24.79
C PHE A 7 -15.05 -14.59 -24.67
N LEU A 8 -14.49 -14.47 -23.46
CA LEU A 8 -13.29 -13.65 -23.25
C LEU A 8 -12.03 -14.41 -23.72
N ASP A 9 -11.90 -15.70 -23.41
CA ASP A 9 -10.74 -16.49 -23.86
C ASP A 9 -10.65 -16.65 -25.39
N GLU A 10 -11.79 -16.68 -26.10
CA GLU A 10 -11.80 -16.67 -27.58
C GLU A 10 -11.38 -15.31 -28.16
N ALA A 11 -11.84 -14.20 -27.56
CA ALA A 11 -11.48 -12.85 -28.01
C ALA A 11 -9.99 -12.53 -27.82
N TRP A 12 -9.40 -12.94 -26.71
CA TRP A 12 -7.95 -12.78 -26.47
C TRP A 12 -7.10 -13.76 -27.29
N GLY A 13 -7.69 -14.87 -27.74
CA GLY A 13 -7.06 -15.86 -28.62
C GLY A 13 -6.96 -15.43 -30.09
N GLU A 14 -7.95 -14.68 -30.60
CA GLU A 14 -7.97 -14.18 -31.98
C GLU A 14 -7.01 -13.01 -32.19
N GLN A 15 -6.96 -12.05 -31.24
CA GLN A 15 -6.05 -10.90 -31.30
C GLN A 15 -4.58 -11.33 -31.39
N ARG A 16 -4.19 -12.39 -30.65
CA ARG A 16 -2.83 -12.94 -30.64
C ARG A 16 -2.47 -13.72 -31.92
N ARG A 17 -3.45 -14.17 -32.70
CA ARG A 17 -3.25 -14.84 -34.00
C ARG A 17 -3.09 -13.84 -35.14
N GLU A 18 -3.79 -12.69 -35.07
CA GLU A 18 -3.65 -11.61 -36.05
C GLU A 18 -2.28 -10.92 -35.99
N GLU A 19 -1.72 -10.72 -34.79
CA GLU A 19 -0.37 -10.15 -34.63
C GLU A 19 0.74 -11.05 -35.22
N ARG A 20 0.58 -12.39 -35.16
CA ARG A 20 1.51 -13.34 -35.78
C ARG A 20 1.43 -13.35 -37.30
N GLN A 21 0.26 -13.06 -37.87
CA GLN A 21 0.06 -12.92 -39.33
C GLN A 21 0.65 -11.61 -39.87
N GLN A 22 0.52 -10.50 -39.12
CA GLN A 22 1.11 -9.21 -39.51
C GLN A 22 2.63 -9.19 -39.42
N SER A 23 3.23 -9.90 -38.46
CA SER A 23 4.69 -10.03 -38.36
C SER A 23 5.31 -10.81 -39.54
N ARG A 24 4.56 -11.75 -40.15
CA ARG A 24 4.99 -12.46 -41.37
C ARG A 24 4.89 -11.60 -42.64
N LYS A 25 3.96 -10.64 -42.71
CA LYS A 25 3.83 -9.72 -43.87
C LYS A 25 4.90 -8.63 -43.91
N ARG A 26 5.50 -8.26 -42.77
CA ARG A 26 6.59 -7.26 -42.72
C ARG A 26 7.96 -7.77 -43.17
N ARG A 27 8.16 -9.09 -43.35
CA ARG A 27 9.43 -9.71 -43.79
C ARG A 27 9.53 -9.95 -45.30
N ARG A 28 8.77 -9.22 -46.12
CA ARG A 28 8.80 -9.39 -47.58
C ARG A 28 8.63 -8.04 -48.29
N TRP A 29 9.73 -7.32 -48.42
CA TRP A 29 9.90 -6.31 -49.48
C TRP A 29 11.08 -6.72 -50.38
N PRO A 30 10.99 -6.50 -51.71
CA PRO A 30 11.91 -7.04 -52.69
C PRO A 30 13.13 -6.14 -52.87
N PHE A 31 14.30 -6.76 -53.02
CA PHE A 31 15.51 -6.10 -53.51
C PHE A 31 15.33 -5.70 -54.98
N PRO A 32 15.64 -4.46 -55.40
CA PRO A 32 15.64 -4.10 -56.80
C PRO A 32 16.86 -4.68 -57.52
N SER A 33 16.61 -5.23 -58.72
CA SER A 33 17.60 -5.81 -59.61
C SER A 33 18.44 -4.76 -60.33
N LYS A 34 19.71 -5.12 -60.52
CA LYS A 34 20.81 -4.43 -61.22
C LYS A 34 20.39 -3.59 -62.45
N GLY A 35 20.75 -2.31 -62.41
CA GLY A 35 20.88 -1.44 -63.58
C GLY A 35 22.36 -1.30 -63.97
N THR A 36 22.67 -1.59 -65.23
CA THR A 36 23.94 -1.33 -65.90
C THR A 36 24.19 0.17 -66.02
N LEU A 37 25.33 0.66 -65.51
CA LEU A 37 25.86 1.97 -65.88
C LEU A 37 27.35 1.90 -66.21
N SER A 38 27.66 2.62 -67.28
CA SER A 38 28.86 2.59 -68.09
C SER A 38 30.09 3.08 -67.35
N LEU A 39 31.20 2.40 -67.66
CA LEU A 39 32.57 2.80 -67.37
C LEU A 39 32.85 4.17 -68.02
N CYS A 40 33.09 5.20 -67.21
CA CYS A 40 33.79 6.42 -67.61
C CYS A 40 34.75 6.84 -66.50
N ALA A 41 35.91 7.29 -66.94
CA ALA A 41 37.16 7.33 -66.21
C ALA A 41 37.33 8.57 -65.31
N LEU A 42 38.23 8.41 -64.33
CA LEU A 42 39.24 9.37 -63.87
C LEU A 42 38.86 10.86 -63.90
N GLN A 43 38.65 11.46 -62.72
CA GLN A 43 39.49 12.54 -62.21
C GLN A 43 39.16 12.75 -60.72
N GLY A 44 40.16 12.66 -59.85
CA GLY A 44 40.00 12.86 -58.41
C GLY A 44 40.07 14.33 -58.04
N ASP A 45 38.99 14.84 -57.43
CA ASP A 45 38.98 16.11 -56.71
C ASP A 45 39.08 15.86 -55.19
N PRO A 46 40.03 16.47 -54.47
CA PRO A 46 40.26 16.21 -53.05
C PRO A 46 39.23 16.86 -52.11
N SER A 47 38.22 17.56 -52.64
CA SER A 47 37.19 18.24 -51.83
C SER A 47 36.10 17.30 -51.30
N MET A 48 35.92 16.11 -51.89
CA MET A 48 34.87 15.16 -51.48
C MET A 48 35.24 14.27 -50.29
N ALA A 49 36.51 14.30 -49.85
CA ALA A 49 36.97 13.52 -48.70
C ALA A 49 36.67 14.20 -47.36
N ALA A 50 36.76 15.53 -47.29
CA ALA A 50 36.47 16.29 -46.06
C ALA A 50 34.96 16.30 -45.71
N SER A 51 34.09 16.31 -46.73
CA SER A 51 32.63 16.27 -46.52
C SER A 51 32.12 14.88 -46.14
N ARG A 52 32.83 13.79 -46.49
CA ARG A 52 32.46 12.42 -46.12
C ARG A 52 32.76 12.10 -44.66
N VAL A 53 33.84 12.66 -44.11
CA VAL A 53 34.25 12.42 -42.71
C VAL A 53 33.36 13.21 -41.74
N ALA A 54 33.00 14.45 -42.08
CA ALA A 54 32.04 15.23 -41.29
C ALA A 54 30.60 14.67 -41.37
N GLY A 55 30.23 14.04 -42.49
CA GLY A 55 28.96 13.31 -42.63
C GLY A 55 28.92 12.04 -41.78
N SER A 56 29.99 11.23 -41.78
CA SER A 56 30.02 9.98 -41.02
C SER A 56 29.99 10.19 -39.50
N GLU A 57 30.67 11.22 -38.98
CA GLU A 57 30.65 11.51 -37.54
C GLU A 57 29.29 12.04 -37.07
N SER A 58 28.57 12.79 -37.91
CA SER A 58 27.22 13.26 -37.64
C SER A 58 26.21 12.11 -37.70
N GLU A 59 26.31 11.23 -38.70
CA GLU A 59 25.46 10.05 -38.85
C GLU A 59 25.66 9.05 -37.70
N ASP A 60 26.90 8.85 -37.23
CA ASP A 60 27.20 7.98 -36.08
C ASP A 60 26.62 8.54 -34.77
N LEU A 61 26.60 9.86 -34.62
CA LEU A 61 26.01 10.53 -33.46
C LEU A 61 24.48 10.40 -33.46
N GLU A 62 23.83 10.65 -34.59
CA GLU A 62 22.38 10.47 -34.75
C GLU A 62 21.95 9.03 -34.50
N GLN A 63 22.70 8.05 -35.01
CA GLN A 63 22.44 6.63 -34.73
C GLN A 63 22.54 6.30 -33.24
N ARG A 64 23.51 6.88 -32.53
CA ARG A 64 23.63 6.72 -31.07
C ARG A 64 22.46 7.34 -30.32
N ILE A 65 22.00 8.52 -30.73
CA ILE A 65 20.84 9.17 -30.09
C ILE A 65 19.59 8.32 -30.28
N HIS A 66 19.32 7.86 -31.50
CA HIS A 66 18.18 6.97 -31.77
C HIS A 66 18.26 5.66 -30.99
N HIS A 67 19.45 5.08 -30.86
CA HIS A 67 19.66 3.88 -30.06
C HIS A 67 19.31 4.12 -28.58
N ILE A 68 19.82 5.20 -27.98
CA ILE A 68 19.55 5.56 -26.58
C ILE A 68 18.07 5.89 -26.37
N ASN A 69 17.43 6.60 -27.30
CA ASN A 69 16.00 6.92 -27.20
C ASN A 69 15.15 5.64 -27.23
N ASN A 70 15.46 4.70 -28.12
CA ASN A 70 14.73 3.44 -28.18
C ASN A 70 14.94 2.58 -26.93
N GLU A 71 16.15 2.52 -26.39
CA GLU A 71 16.43 1.83 -25.12
C GLU A 71 15.70 2.49 -23.93
N SER A 72 15.69 3.82 -23.89
CA SER A 72 15.01 4.61 -22.85
C SER A 72 13.50 4.38 -22.88
N LEU A 73 12.94 4.28 -24.08
CA LEU A 73 11.52 4.04 -24.31
C LEU A 73 11.12 2.60 -23.95
N GLU A 74 11.96 1.61 -24.26
CA GLU A 74 11.75 0.24 -23.76
C GLU A 74 11.85 0.18 -22.23
N SER A 75 12.78 0.93 -21.65
CA SER A 75 12.94 1.03 -20.19
C SER A 75 11.71 1.63 -19.51
N THR A 76 11.14 2.70 -20.06
CA THR A 76 9.91 3.31 -19.53
C THR A 76 8.72 2.37 -19.64
N ARG A 77 8.61 1.60 -20.73
CA ARG A 77 7.55 0.58 -20.86
C ARG A 77 7.66 -0.50 -19.79
N ARG A 78 8.88 -0.99 -19.51
CA ARG A 78 9.11 -1.94 -18.39
C ARG A 78 8.79 -1.29 -17.05
N MET A 79 9.14 -0.02 -16.88
CA MET A 79 8.85 0.73 -15.65
C MET A 79 7.34 0.86 -15.41
N LEU A 80 6.57 1.23 -16.43
CA LEU A 80 5.11 1.29 -16.36
C LEU A 80 4.51 -0.05 -15.95
N GLN A 81 4.96 -1.15 -16.56
CA GLN A 81 4.50 -2.49 -16.19
C GLN A 81 4.80 -2.81 -14.71
N LEU A 82 6.04 -2.57 -14.26
CA LEU A 82 6.45 -2.86 -12.88
C LEU A 82 5.68 -2.01 -11.86
N VAL A 83 5.43 -0.75 -12.18
CA VAL A 83 4.70 0.18 -11.32
C VAL A 83 3.22 -0.21 -11.24
N ASP A 84 2.61 -0.65 -12.35
CA ASP A 84 1.22 -1.13 -12.36
C ASP A 84 1.07 -2.44 -11.57
N GLU A 85 2.01 -3.38 -11.74
CA GLU A 85 2.07 -4.61 -10.93
C GLU A 85 2.24 -4.28 -9.43
N SER A 86 3.09 -3.30 -9.11
CA SER A 86 3.29 -2.82 -7.73
C SER A 86 2.04 -2.16 -7.16
N LYS A 87 1.29 -1.42 -7.98
CA LYS A 87 0.03 -0.78 -7.57
C LYS A 87 -0.99 -1.84 -7.19
N ASP A 88 -1.15 -2.87 -8.01
CA ASP A 88 -2.10 -3.95 -7.73
C ASP A 88 -1.72 -4.75 -6.49
N ALA A 89 -0.42 -4.99 -6.26
CA ALA A 89 0.07 -5.60 -5.03
C ALA A 89 -0.17 -4.69 -3.79
N GLY A 90 0.05 -3.38 -3.95
CA GLY A 90 -0.22 -2.37 -2.92
C GLY A 90 -1.69 -2.32 -2.51
N ILE A 91 -2.60 -2.29 -3.49
CA ILE A 91 -4.06 -2.30 -3.22
C ILE A 91 -4.47 -3.55 -2.44
N ARG A 92 -4.00 -4.73 -2.86
CA ARG A 92 -4.28 -5.98 -2.12
C ARG A 92 -3.76 -5.90 -0.69
N THR A 93 -2.60 -5.30 -0.49
CA THR A 93 -2.00 -5.15 0.84
C THR A 93 -2.80 -4.21 1.73
N LEU A 94 -3.25 -3.07 1.20
CA LEU A 94 -4.14 -2.15 1.93
C LEU A 94 -5.45 -2.81 2.35
N VAL A 95 -6.09 -3.59 1.46
CA VAL A 95 -7.30 -4.34 1.80
C VAL A 95 -7.01 -5.37 2.91
N MET A 96 -5.89 -6.09 2.82
CA MET A 96 -5.51 -7.04 3.86
C MET A 96 -5.18 -6.36 5.20
N LEU A 97 -4.64 -5.14 5.19
CA LEU A 97 -4.40 -4.36 6.41
C LEU A 97 -5.71 -3.91 7.04
N ASP A 98 -6.67 -3.43 6.25
CA ASP A 98 -8.01 -3.05 6.72
C ASP A 98 -8.73 -4.25 7.38
N ASP A 99 -8.76 -5.41 6.70
CA ASP A 99 -9.32 -6.65 7.24
C ASP A 99 -8.61 -7.13 8.52
N GLN A 100 -7.30 -6.86 8.65
CA GLN A 100 -6.53 -7.18 9.85
C GLN A 100 -6.84 -6.22 11.00
N GLY A 101 -7.03 -4.93 10.72
CA GLY A 101 -7.44 -3.93 11.70
C GLY A 101 -8.77 -4.31 12.35
N GLU A 102 -9.77 -4.66 11.54
CA GLU A 102 -11.08 -5.09 12.05
C GLU A 102 -10.99 -6.39 12.89
N GLN A 103 -10.05 -7.29 12.56
CA GLN A 103 -9.77 -8.47 13.38
C GLN A 103 -9.18 -8.11 14.73
N LEU A 104 -8.24 -7.15 14.78
CA LEU A 104 -7.65 -6.68 16.03
C LEU A 104 -8.70 -5.99 16.91
N ASP A 105 -9.59 -5.18 16.33
CA ASP A 105 -10.71 -4.56 17.06
C ASP A 105 -11.59 -5.61 17.74
N ARG A 106 -11.98 -6.66 17.00
CA ARG A 106 -12.77 -7.77 17.57
C ARG A 106 -12.04 -8.52 18.69
N ILE A 107 -10.73 -8.67 18.56
CA ILE A 107 -9.90 -9.31 19.60
C ILE A 107 -9.85 -8.43 20.84
N GLU A 108 -9.63 -7.13 20.67
CA GLU A 108 -9.58 -6.17 21.76
C GLU A 108 -10.91 -6.12 22.54
N ASP A 109 -12.04 -6.02 21.83
CA ASP A 109 -13.38 -6.07 22.42
C ASP A 109 -13.64 -7.40 23.15
N GLY A 110 -13.23 -8.52 22.55
CA GLY A 110 -13.34 -9.84 23.17
C GLY A 110 -12.53 -9.95 24.45
N LEU A 111 -11.34 -9.35 24.51
CA LEU A 111 -10.53 -9.30 25.72
C LEU A 111 -11.19 -8.43 26.80
N ASP A 112 -11.76 -7.29 26.45
CA ASP A 112 -12.48 -6.43 27.41
C ASP A 112 -13.72 -7.13 27.99
N GLN A 113 -14.46 -7.87 27.15
CA GLN A 113 -15.59 -8.68 27.61
C GLN A 113 -15.15 -9.74 28.61
N ILE A 114 -14.04 -10.45 28.37
CA ILE A 114 -13.51 -11.44 29.31
C ILE A 114 -13.15 -10.81 30.66
N ILE A 115 -12.58 -9.59 30.68
CA ILE A 115 -12.31 -8.87 31.94
C ILE A 115 -13.61 -8.64 32.70
N GLN A 116 -14.65 -8.18 32.00
CA GLN A 116 -15.94 -7.92 32.61
C GLN A 116 -16.57 -9.21 33.16
N ASP A 117 -16.56 -10.28 32.38
CA ASP A 117 -17.08 -11.59 32.79
C ASP A 117 -16.32 -12.14 34.01
N MET A 118 -15.01 -11.90 34.09
CA MET A 118 -14.21 -12.32 35.25
C MET A 118 -14.52 -11.51 36.50
N LYS A 119 -14.77 -10.20 36.39
CA LYS A 119 -15.25 -9.39 37.51
C LYS A 119 -16.61 -9.87 38.01
N GLU A 120 -17.52 -10.25 37.11
CA GLU A 120 -18.82 -10.80 37.48
C GLU A 120 -18.69 -12.18 38.14
N ALA A 121 -17.84 -13.06 37.60
CA ALA A 121 -17.57 -14.37 38.18
C ALA A 121 -16.95 -14.26 39.58
N GLU A 122 -15.98 -13.36 39.80
CA GLU A 122 -15.39 -13.09 41.12
C GLU A 122 -16.46 -12.64 42.13
N LYS A 123 -17.37 -11.76 41.72
CA LYS A 123 -18.50 -11.34 42.57
C LYS A 123 -19.39 -12.52 42.92
N ASN A 124 -19.76 -13.34 41.94
CA ASN A 124 -20.60 -14.52 42.16
C ASN A 124 -19.93 -15.55 43.09
N LEU A 125 -18.63 -15.81 42.91
CA LEU A 125 -17.83 -16.66 43.81
C LEU A 125 -17.75 -16.08 45.23
N SER A 126 -17.57 -14.77 45.36
CA SER A 126 -17.57 -14.07 46.65
C SER A 126 -18.93 -14.17 47.34
N ASP A 127 -20.03 -14.04 46.61
CA ASP A 127 -21.38 -14.13 47.14
C ASP A 127 -21.74 -15.56 47.53
N MET A 128 -21.32 -16.57 46.76
CA MET A 128 -21.41 -17.98 47.16
C MET A 128 -20.59 -18.27 48.42
N ALA A 129 -19.39 -17.69 48.56
CA ALA A 129 -18.56 -17.84 49.74
C ALA A 129 -19.22 -17.25 51.00
N LYS A 130 -19.96 -16.14 50.86
CA LYS A 130 -20.72 -15.52 51.97
C LYS A 130 -21.98 -16.31 52.32
N CYS A 131 -22.58 -17.01 51.36
CA CYS A 131 -23.78 -17.82 51.57
C CYS A 131 -23.45 -19.22 52.14
N CYS A 132 -22.25 -19.75 51.90
CA CYS A 132 -21.76 -20.98 52.51
C CYS A 132 -20.96 -20.72 53.77
N GLY A 133 -21.70 -20.39 54.82
CA GLY A 133 -21.18 -20.40 56.18
C GLY A 133 -22.24 -19.80 57.05
N LEU A 134 -23.29 -20.60 57.34
CA LEU A 134 -24.23 -20.45 58.46
C LEU A 134 -25.45 -21.36 58.37
N PHE A 135 -25.94 -22.07 59.39
CA PHE A 135 -25.62 -22.13 60.83
C PHE A 135 -24.91 -20.92 61.50
N VAL A 136 -25.74 -19.93 61.91
CA VAL A 136 -25.53 -18.66 62.71
C VAL A 136 -24.23 -17.79 62.65
N CYS A 137 -24.30 -16.61 62.03
CA CYS A 137 -23.40 -15.42 62.08
C CYS A 137 -24.24 -14.16 61.75
N PRO A 138 -24.90 -13.61 62.76
CA PRO A 138 -25.17 -12.18 62.86
C PRO A 138 -23.83 -11.46 63.13
N CYS A 139 -23.38 -10.57 62.23
CA CYS A 139 -22.40 -9.46 62.37
C CYS A 139 -21.70 -9.27 61.00
N ALA A 140 -21.99 -8.27 60.17
CA ALA A 140 -21.90 -6.85 60.49
C ALA A 140 -23.08 -6.04 59.91
N LYS A 141 -24.01 -5.70 60.79
CA LYS A 141 -24.78 -4.47 60.64
C LYS A 141 -23.84 -3.28 60.88
N LEU A 142 -24.01 -2.27 60.03
CA LEU A 142 -23.98 -0.85 60.42
C LEU A 142 -22.60 -0.22 60.71
N LYS A 143 -21.91 0.17 59.64
CA LYS A 143 -21.10 1.40 59.48
C LYS A 143 -20.79 1.46 57.97
N ASN A 144 -21.66 2.04 57.14
CA ASN A 144 -21.42 3.35 56.54
C ASN A 144 -22.70 3.94 55.90
N MET A 145 -23.80 4.04 56.65
CA MET A 145 -24.91 4.94 56.31
C MET A 145 -24.68 6.30 56.96
N LYS A 146 -23.59 6.99 56.57
CA LYS A 146 -23.35 8.43 56.77
C LYS A 146 -22.06 8.87 56.04
N ALA A 147 -22.07 8.80 54.71
CA ALA A 147 -21.11 9.53 53.85
C ALA A 147 -21.60 9.65 52.40
N MET A 148 -22.92 9.69 52.18
CA MET A 148 -23.50 9.96 50.86
C MET A 148 -24.51 11.09 50.99
N GLU A 149 -24.00 12.27 51.32
CA GLU A 149 -24.56 13.60 51.06
C GLU A 149 -23.42 14.63 51.23
N ALA A 150 -22.32 14.46 50.49
CA ALA A 150 -21.24 15.45 50.40
C ALA A 150 -20.29 15.17 49.22
N SER A 151 -20.83 14.98 48.02
CA SER A 151 -20.07 15.14 46.76
C SER A 151 -21.01 15.40 45.58
N LYS A 152 -21.98 16.29 45.80
CA LYS A 152 -22.69 17.00 44.73
C LYS A 152 -22.20 18.44 44.72
N ALA A 153 -20.91 18.63 44.47
CA ALA A 153 -20.30 19.91 44.12
C ALA A 153 -18.88 19.64 43.61
N ALA A 154 -18.57 20.22 42.45
CA ALA A 154 -17.24 20.31 41.83
C ALA A 154 -16.66 19.03 41.21
N SER A 155 -17.14 18.67 40.02
CA SER A 155 -16.26 18.56 38.84
C SER A 155 -17.12 18.50 37.58
N GLY A 156 -17.64 19.65 37.16
CA GLY A 156 -18.08 19.85 35.79
C GLY A 156 -16.91 20.52 35.07
N ASN A 157 -16.22 19.77 34.21
CA ASN A 157 -15.30 20.32 33.22
C ASN A 157 -15.22 19.37 32.02
N ALA A 158 -15.00 19.99 30.86
CA ALA A 158 -14.72 19.41 29.55
C ALA A 158 -15.94 19.04 28.68
N GLN A 159 -16.74 20.06 28.34
CA GLN A 159 -17.06 20.27 26.93
C GLN A 159 -16.40 21.59 26.51
N ASP A 160 -15.21 21.48 25.91
CA ASP A 160 -14.82 22.45 24.89
C ASP A 160 -14.24 21.68 23.72
N VAL A 161 -14.80 22.00 22.58
CA VAL A 161 -14.64 21.40 21.27
C VAL A 161 -13.23 21.70 20.78
N VAL A 162 -12.42 20.65 20.56
CA VAL A 162 -11.19 20.77 19.77
C VAL A 162 -11.60 20.98 18.32
N ALA A 163 -11.76 22.25 17.97
CA ALA A 163 -11.78 22.71 16.59
C ALA A 163 -10.39 22.43 15.97
N GLN A 164 -10.37 21.42 15.10
CA GLN A 164 -9.85 21.55 13.74
C GLN A 164 -8.49 22.26 13.56
N GLN A 165 -7.45 21.41 13.49
CA GLN A 165 -6.26 21.51 12.64
C GLN A 165 -5.28 22.68 12.79
N PRO A 166 -4.01 22.42 13.15
CA PRO A 166 -2.89 23.17 12.60
C PRO A 166 -2.59 22.67 11.19
N ILE A 167 -2.89 23.48 10.18
CA ILE A 167 -2.23 23.40 8.87
C ILE A 167 -0.75 23.67 9.14
N MET A 168 0.07 22.63 9.07
CA MET A 168 1.51 22.76 8.96
C MET A 168 1.79 23.39 7.59
N MET A 169 1.83 24.72 7.53
CA MET A 169 2.52 25.41 6.44
C MET A 169 4.00 25.12 6.61
N THR A 170 4.47 24.06 5.97
CA THR A 170 5.88 23.87 5.66
C THR A 170 6.32 25.06 4.81
N ALA A 171 6.87 26.07 5.48
CA ALA A 171 7.76 27.06 4.89
C ALA A 171 9.09 26.35 4.59
N GLY A 172 9.05 25.50 3.58
CA GLY A 172 10.17 24.71 3.09
C GLY A 172 10.01 24.60 1.60
N THR A 173 10.65 25.54 0.90
CA THR A 173 10.88 25.58 -0.54
C THR A 173 10.82 24.20 -1.20
N GLN A 174 9.69 23.87 -1.81
CA GLN A 174 9.69 22.90 -2.89
C GLN A 174 9.18 23.65 -4.11
N MET A 175 10.13 24.21 -4.85
CA MET A 175 9.87 24.58 -6.23
C MET A 175 9.31 23.32 -6.88
N MET A 176 8.03 23.34 -7.24
CA MET A 176 7.49 22.34 -8.17
C MET A 176 8.28 22.56 -9.45
N MET A 177 9.32 21.75 -9.65
CA MET A 177 10.01 21.62 -10.91
C MET A 177 9.04 20.95 -11.87
N SER A 178 8.00 21.67 -12.28
CA SER A 178 7.16 21.33 -13.42
C SER A 178 7.93 21.73 -14.69
N GLY A 179 9.14 21.20 -14.80
CA GLY A 179 9.88 21.19 -16.06
C GLY A 179 9.57 19.89 -16.79
N PRO A 180 9.71 19.84 -18.12
CA PRO A 180 9.67 18.58 -18.83
C PRO A 180 10.73 17.64 -18.24
N PHE A 181 10.37 16.37 -18.06
CA PHE A 181 11.28 15.35 -17.54
C PHE A 181 12.51 15.18 -18.44
N ILE A 182 12.34 15.47 -19.75
CA ILE A 182 13.40 15.39 -20.74
C ILE A 182 13.62 16.76 -21.41
N GLN A 183 14.89 17.12 -21.56
CA GLN A 183 15.28 18.24 -22.39
C GLN A 183 15.05 17.86 -23.86
N ARG A 184 14.06 18.47 -24.52
CA ARG A 184 13.72 18.20 -25.92
C ARG A 184 14.86 18.65 -26.84
N ILE A 185 15.59 17.69 -27.41
CA ILE A 185 16.74 17.95 -28.27
C ILE A 185 16.35 17.76 -29.73
N MET A 186 15.68 16.66 -30.05
CA MET A 186 15.26 16.34 -31.42
C MET A 186 13.82 16.76 -31.71
N LYS A 187 12.96 16.92 -30.68
CA LYS A 187 11.52 17.22 -30.82
C LYS A 187 10.83 16.26 -31.79
N ASP A 188 11.22 15.00 -31.76
CA ASP A 188 10.62 13.94 -32.54
C ASP A 188 9.48 13.27 -31.76
N ASP A 189 8.63 12.53 -32.47
CA ASP A 189 7.47 11.84 -31.87
C ASP A 189 7.90 10.83 -30.77
N VAL A 190 9.15 10.36 -30.81
CA VAL A 190 9.75 9.44 -29.83
C VAL A 190 10.02 10.14 -28.50
N GLU A 191 10.62 11.34 -28.51
CA GLU A 191 10.81 12.15 -27.31
C GLU A 191 9.46 12.53 -26.67
N GLU A 192 8.40 12.73 -27.46
CA GLU A 192 7.05 13.01 -26.96
C GLU A 192 6.42 11.77 -26.28
N GLU A 193 6.51 10.58 -26.90
CA GLU A 193 6.05 9.33 -26.26
C GLU A 193 6.81 9.06 -24.95
N LEU A 194 8.12 9.32 -24.94
CA LEU A 194 8.96 9.12 -23.77
C LEU A 194 8.58 10.06 -22.62
N GLU A 195 8.37 11.34 -22.89
CA GLU A 195 7.89 12.33 -21.92
C GLU A 195 6.51 11.96 -21.36
N GLN A 196 5.59 11.51 -22.22
CA GLN A 196 4.26 11.05 -21.81
C GLN A 196 4.35 9.81 -20.90
N ASN A 197 5.18 8.83 -21.26
CA ASN A 197 5.40 7.62 -20.45
C ASN A 197 5.99 7.97 -19.08
N LEU A 198 6.96 8.89 -19.02
CA LEU A 198 7.54 9.36 -17.75
C LEU A 198 6.54 10.12 -16.89
N THR A 199 5.69 10.96 -17.49
CA THR A 199 4.60 11.65 -16.78
C THR A 199 3.61 10.65 -16.20
N GLN A 200 3.27 9.59 -16.95
CA GLN A 200 2.40 8.52 -16.47
C GLN A 200 3.05 7.76 -15.30
N VAL A 201 4.32 7.38 -15.42
CA VAL A 201 5.08 6.77 -14.32
C VAL A 201 5.06 7.66 -13.09
N ASP A 202 5.34 8.96 -13.22
CA ASP A 202 5.36 9.89 -12.08
C ASP A 202 4.02 9.93 -11.35
N SER A 203 2.91 9.97 -12.09
CA SER A 203 1.57 9.91 -11.50
C SER A 203 1.31 8.59 -10.74
N MET A 204 1.75 7.46 -11.30
CA MET A 204 1.59 6.16 -10.65
C MET A 204 2.52 6.01 -9.43
N LEU A 205 3.74 6.55 -9.49
CA LEU A 205 4.66 6.60 -8.36
C LEU A 205 4.12 7.48 -7.23
N SER A 206 3.48 8.61 -7.56
CA SER A 206 2.81 9.46 -6.58
C SER A 206 1.68 8.71 -5.87
N ASN A 207 0.87 7.94 -6.61
CA ASN A 207 -0.16 7.08 -6.04
C ASN A 207 0.44 5.97 -5.16
N LEU A 208 1.51 5.30 -5.63
CA LEU A 208 2.24 4.31 -4.84
C LEU A 208 2.80 4.91 -3.54
N ARG A 209 3.31 6.15 -3.59
CA ARG A 209 3.79 6.87 -2.41
C ARG A 209 2.66 7.13 -1.42
N SER A 210 1.49 7.58 -1.90
CA SER A 210 0.33 7.77 -1.04
C SER A 210 -0.04 6.46 -0.34
N MET A 211 -0.17 5.37 -1.11
CA MET A 211 -0.49 4.05 -0.54
C MET A 211 0.58 3.58 0.44
N ALA A 212 1.86 3.81 0.18
CA ALA A 212 2.93 3.46 1.11
C ALA A 212 2.84 4.25 2.43
N VAL A 213 2.45 5.52 2.38
CA VAL A 213 2.21 6.34 3.59
C VAL A 213 0.99 5.82 4.34
N ASP A 214 -0.10 5.52 3.66
CA ASP A 214 -1.32 4.99 4.27
C ASP A 214 -1.06 3.62 4.93
N MET A 215 -0.37 2.72 4.22
CA MET A 215 0.09 1.44 4.77
C MET A 215 0.97 1.62 6.01
N SER A 216 1.92 2.58 5.97
CA SER A 216 2.81 2.82 7.11
C SER A 216 2.04 3.31 8.33
N ASN A 217 1.11 4.25 8.14
CA ASN A 217 0.30 4.79 9.23
C ASN A 217 -0.60 3.69 9.83
N GLU A 218 -1.23 2.87 8.98
CA GLU A 218 -2.08 1.77 9.43
C GLU A 218 -1.28 0.73 10.22
N ILE A 219 -0.07 0.37 9.77
CA ILE A 219 0.83 -0.52 10.51
C ILE A 219 1.22 0.08 11.87
N ASP A 220 1.52 1.38 11.95
CA ASP A 220 1.84 2.05 13.22
C ASP A 220 0.67 2.04 14.21
N VAL A 221 -0.56 2.20 13.70
CA VAL A 221 -1.80 2.11 14.50
C VAL A 221 -2.00 0.69 15.01
N GLN A 222 -1.97 -0.30 14.10
CA GLN A 222 -2.13 -1.72 14.45
C GLN A 222 -1.03 -2.20 15.40
N SER A 223 0.21 -1.74 15.24
CA SER A 223 1.31 -2.09 16.14
C SER A 223 1.05 -1.67 17.58
N LYS A 224 0.53 -0.45 17.79
CA LYS A 224 0.12 0.03 19.12
C LYS A 224 -1.07 -0.75 19.66
N GLN A 225 -2.03 -1.06 18.80
CA GLN A 225 -3.19 -1.85 19.20
C GLN A 225 -2.78 -3.26 19.67
N VAL A 226 -1.84 -3.91 18.98
CA VAL A 226 -1.29 -5.21 19.37
C VAL A 226 -0.60 -5.13 20.75
N GLU A 227 0.10 -4.04 21.06
CA GLU A 227 0.68 -3.83 22.38
C GLU A 227 -0.41 -3.73 23.46
N ASN A 228 -1.48 -2.95 23.22
CA ASN A 228 -2.61 -2.85 24.13
C ASN A 228 -3.32 -4.20 24.33
N ILE A 229 -3.58 -4.92 23.24
CA ILE A 229 -4.16 -6.28 23.25
C ILE A 229 -3.29 -7.22 24.07
N LYS A 230 -1.97 -7.15 23.93
CA LYS A 230 -1.03 -7.96 24.71
C LYS A 230 -1.13 -7.66 26.20
N GLU A 231 -1.20 -6.38 26.60
CA GLU A 231 -1.39 -6.00 28.00
C GLU A 231 -2.72 -6.50 28.56
N LYS A 232 -3.82 -6.29 27.82
CA LYS A 232 -5.16 -6.80 28.17
C LYS A 232 -5.17 -8.33 28.30
N ALA A 233 -4.53 -9.03 27.36
CA ALA A 233 -4.43 -10.49 27.40
C ALA A 233 -3.67 -10.99 28.63
N ILE A 234 -2.58 -10.34 29.03
CA ILE A 234 -1.85 -10.67 30.26
C ILE A 234 -2.76 -10.47 31.48
N ALA A 235 -3.47 -9.35 31.56
CA ALA A 235 -4.43 -9.09 32.64
C ALA A 235 -5.52 -10.16 32.72
N ASN A 236 -6.08 -10.56 31.57
CA ASN A 236 -7.11 -11.62 31.49
C ASN A 236 -6.60 -12.94 32.03
N VAL A 237 -5.39 -13.35 31.63
CA VAL A 237 -4.78 -14.60 32.10
C VAL A 237 -4.60 -14.57 33.62
N ILE A 238 -4.20 -13.43 34.20
CA ILE A 238 -4.05 -13.28 35.65
C ILE A 238 -5.42 -13.42 36.34
N SER A 239 -6.44 -12.67 35.90
CA SER A 239 -7.79 -12.71 36.49
C SER A 239 -8.44 -14.09 36.40
N ILE A 240 -8.33 -14.77 35.25
CA ILE A 240 -8.83 -16.14 35.08
C ILE A 240 -8.15 -17.11 36.05
N ASN A 241 -6.82 -17.02 36.20
CA ASN A 241 -6.09 -17.88 37.12
C ASN A 241 -6.46 -17.60 38.57
N GLU A 242 -6.68 -16.35 38.96
CA GLU A 242 -7.13 -15.99 40.30
C GLU A 242 -8.53 -16.54 40.61
N ALA A 243 -9.50 -16.32 39.71
CA ALA A 243 -10.86 -16.86 39.83
C ALA A 243 -10.86 -18.40 39.89
N ASN A 244 -10.04 -19.06 39.07
CA ASN A 244 -9.91 -20.52 39.09
C ASN A 244 -9.27 -21.03 40.39
N ASN A 245 -8.25 -20.35 40.92
CA ASN A 245 -7.65 -20.67 42.21
C ASN A 245 -8.63 -20.48 43.37
N GLN A 246 -9.44 -19.41 43.35
CA GLN A 246 -10.49 -19.19 44.35
C GLN A 246 -11.54 -20.30 44.30
N THR A 247 -12.04 -20.63 43.10
CA THR A 247 -13.00 -21.72 42.89
C THR A 247 -12.45 -23.05 43.40
N THR A 248 -11.21 -23.38 43.05
CA THR A 248 -10.53 -24.60 43.52
C THR A 248 -10.40 -24.63 45.05
N LYS A 249 -10.12 -23.49 45.69
CA LYS A 249 -10.10 -23.38 47.16
C LYS A 249 -11.49 -23.60 47.76
N MET A 250 -12.55 -23.10 47.13
CA MET A 250 -13.93 -23.32 47.59
C MET A 250 -14.34 -24.79 47.44
N LEU A 251 -14.00 -25.45 46.32
CA LEU A 251 -14.25 -26.88 46.12
C LEU A 251 -13.49 -27.78 47.10
N LYS A 252 -12.30 -27.37 47.56
CA LYS A 252 -11.55 -28.11 48.59
C LYS A 252 -12.09 -27.89 50.02
N LYS A 253 -12.87 -26.83 50.23
CA LYS A 253 -13.44 -26.46 51.54
C LYS A 253 -14.89 -26.89 51.70
N ALA A 254 -15.61 -27.11 50.60
CA ALA A 254 -16.93 -27.74 50.55
C ALA A 254 -16.82 -29.24 50.86
#